data_AF-A0A562KL57-F1
#
_entry.id   AF-A0A562KL57-F1
#
_cell.length_a   1.000
_cell.length_b   1.000
_cell.length_c   1.000
_cell.angle_alpha   90.00
_cell.angle_beta   90.00
_cell.angle_gamma   90.00
#
_symmetry.space_group_name_H-M   'P 1'
#
loop_
_entity.id
_entity.type
_entity.pdbx_description
1 polymer ?
#
loop_
_entity_poly.entity_id
_entity_poly.type
_entity_poly.pdbx_seq_one_letter_code
_entity_poly.pdbx_strand_id
1 'polypeptide(L)'
;MPVSGWKIDEAERAALLERFPPAWPHAVADHITLDAHARADDPLPAARAARIVGSIDDGEGLQAMVVAIDGTTDRPDGSTYHITWSLDRARGRKPIESNDVIARLGWRPFDDPLPIPIIPARF
;
A
#
# COMPACT_ATOMS: atom_id res chain seq x y z
N MET A 1 -5.24 -11.64 -14.84
CA MET A 1 -3.92 -12.15 -14.40
C MET A 1 -3.87 -11.96 -12.90
N PRO A 2 -3.36 -12.93 -12.13
CA PRO A 2 -3.28 -12.77 -10.68
C PRO A 2 -2.34 -11.64 -10.30
N VAL A 3 -2.60 -11.00 -9.17
CA VAL A 3 -1.70 -10.02 -8.57
C VAL A 3 -0.83 -10.76 -7.55
N SER A 4 0.47 -10.45 -7.50
CA SER A 4 1.36 -10.90 -6.44
C SER A 4 1.82 -9.74 -5.56
N GLY A 5 2.10 -10.03 -4.30
CA GLY A 5 2.55 -9.04 -3.33
C GLY A 5 2.42 -9.56 -1.92
N TRP A 6 1.91 -8.70 -1.03
CA TRP A 6 1.77 -9.03 0.38
C TRP A 6 0.44 -8.54 0.95
N LYS A 7 -0.19 -9.37 1.76
CA LYS A 7 -1.35 -9.03 2.57
C LYS A 7 -0.92 -8.47 3.93
N ILE A 8 -1.75 -7.58 4.46
CA ILE A 8 -1.72 -7.18 5.87
C ILE A 8 -2.67 -8.11 6.62
N ASP A 9 -2.20 -8.69 7.73
CA ASP A 9 -3.06 -9.51 8.59
C ASP A 9 -4.25 -8.69 9.12
N GLU A 10 -5.40 -9.32 9.37
CA GLU A 10 -6.61 -8.62 9.78
C GLU A 10 -6.43 -7.86 11.11
N ALA A 11 -5.73 -8.45 12.09
CA ALA A 11 -5.48 -7.81 13.37
C ALA A 11 -4.52 -6.63 13.23
N GLU A 12 -3.48 -6.80 12.41
CA GLU A 12 -2.54 -5.71 12.08
C GLU A 12 -3.26 -4.57 11.36
N ARG A 13 -4.09 -4.90 10.37
CA ARG A 13 -4.91 -3.92 9.65
C ARG A 13 -5.81 -3.13 10.59
N ALA A 14 -6.47 -3.80 11.53
CA ALA A 14 -7.34 -3.14 12.51
C ALA A 14 -6.53 -2.17 13.41
N ALA A 15 -5.40 -2.62 13.94
CA ALA A 15 -4.52 -1.79 14.78
C ALA A 15 -3.97 -0.57 14.01
N LEU A 16 -3.57 -0.76 12.75
CA LEU A 16 -3.08 0.33 11.93
C LEU A 16 -4.19 1.34 11.57
N LEU A 17 -5.42 0.89 11.32
CA LEU A 17 -6.57 1.78 11.07
C LEU A 17 -6.98 2.58 12.29
N GLU A 18 -6.81 2.04 13.49
CA GLU A 18 -7.00 2.79 14.74
C GLU A 18 -5.90 3.85 14.91
N ARG A 19 -4.64 3.49 14.64
CA ARG A 19 -3.49 4.40 14.75
C ARG A 19 -3.50 5.49 13.69
N PHE A 20 -3.91 5.17 12.46
CA PHE A 20 -3.98 6.08 11.32
C PHE A 20 -5.41 6.09 10.75
N PRO A 21 -6.31 6.91 11.34
CA PRO A 21 -7.68 6.99 10.88
C PRO A 21 -7.78 7.31 9.37
N PRO A 22 -8.62 6.59 8.61
CA PRO A 22 -8.92 6.89 7.21
C PRO A 22 -9.39 8.34 7.03
N ALA A 23 -8.80 9.04 6.06
CA ALA A 23 -9.30 10.35 5.63
C ALA A 23 -10.59 10.23 4.81
N TRP A 24 -10.79 9.10 4.13
CA TRP A 24 -11.92 8.86 3.23
C TRP A 24 -12.80 7.69 3.67
N PRO A 25 -14.11 7.68 3.32
CA PRO A 25 -15.09 6.76 3.91
C PRO A 25 -14.82 5.27 3.69
N HIS A 26 -14.09 4.89 2.63
CA HIS A 26 -13.84 3.48 2.32
C HIS A 26 -12.40 3.12 2.67
N ALA A 27 -12.20 2.56 3.87
CA ALA A 27 -10.92 1.99 4.28
C ALA A 27 -10.58 0.73 3.46
N VAL A 28 -9.42 0.73 2.82
CA VAL A 28 -8.87 -0.42 2.08
C VAL A 28 -7.85 -1.14 2.97
N ALA A 29 -6.65 -0.56 3.12
CA ALA A 29 -5.59 -1.01 4.06
C ALA A 29 -5.30 -2.53 4.03
N ASP A 30 -5.30 -3.14 2.85
CA ASP A 30 -5.37 -4.61 2.71
C ASP A 30 -4.08 -5.26 2.20
N HIS A 31 -3.37 -4.64 1.25
CA HIS A 31 -2.19 -5.25 0.63
C HIS A 31 -1.18 -4.22 0.09
N ILE A 32 0.01 -4.74 -0.21
CA ILE A 32 1.07 -4.10 -0.97
C ILE A 32 1.25 -4.90 -2.26
N THR A 33 1.22 -4.23 -3.41
CA THR A 33 1.37 -4.88 -4.72
C THR A 33 2.83 -4.93 -5.14
N LEU A 34 3.31 -6.12 -5.54
CA LEU A 34 4.60 -6.32 -6.21
C LEU A 34 4.44 -6.34 -7.73
N ASP A 35 3.54 -7.17 -8.23
CA ASP A 35 3.32 -7.36 -9.66
C ASP A 35 1.84 -7.55 -9.95
N ALA A 36 1.25 -6.62 -10.70
CA ALA A 36 -0.14 -6.64 -11.11
C ALA A 36 -0.44 -7.63 -12.26
N HIS A 37 0.60 -8.21 -12.86
CA HIS A 37 0.53 -9.10 -14.01
C HIS A 37 1.27 -10.42 -13.77
N ALA A 38 1.39 -10.84 -12.51
CA ALA A 38 2.08 -12.05 -12.13
C ALA A 38 1.49 -13.30 -12.80
N ARG A 39 2.30 -14.33 -12.97
CA ARG A 39 1.87 -15.65 -13.40
C ARG A 39 1.45 -16.49 -12.19
N ALA A 40 0.66 -17.53 -12.44
CA ALA A 40 0.18 -18.42 -11.38
C ALA A 40 1.31 -19.25 -10.75
N ASP A 41 2.36 -19.52 -11.52
CA ASP A 41 3.53 -20.33 -11.16
C ASP A 41 4.73 -19.51 -10.66
N ASP A 42 4.66 -18.17 -10.73
CA ASP A 42 5.72 -17.31 -10.19
C ASP A 42 5.90 -17.55 -8.68
N PRO A 43 7.14 -17.52 -8.16
CA PRO A 43 7.36 -17.58 -6.72
C PRO A 43 6.74 -16.36 -6.04
N LEU A 44 6.17 -16.56 -4.85
CA LEU A 44 5.77 -15.45 -3.99
C LEU A 44 7.01 -14.71 -3.47
N PRO A 45 6.89 -13.40 -3.17
CA PRO A 45 8.00 -12.67 -2.59
C PRO A 45 8.45 -13.26 -1.24
N ALA A 46 9.73 -13.09 -0.91
CA ALA A 46 10.32 -13.64 0.30
C ALA A 46 10.11 -12.75 1.54
N ALA A 47 10.07 -11.42 1.37
CA ALA A 47 9.99 -10.47 2.48
C ALA A 47 8.76 -10.75 3.38
N ARG A 48 8.98 -10.68 4.70
CA ARG A 48 7.96 -10.89 5.75
C ARG A 48 7.75 -9.66 6.64
N ALA A 49 8.51 -8.59 6.38
CA ALA A 49 8.39 -7.33 7.09
C ALA A 49 8.51 -6.16 6.10
N ALA A 50 7.81 -5.06 6.40
CA ALA A 50 7.95 -3.77 5.75
C ALA A 50 8.05 -2.67 6.80
N ARG A 51 8.34 -1.45 6.35
CA ARG A 51 8.20 -0.23 7.14
C ARG A 51 7.27 0.75 6.43
N ILE A 52 6.23 1.25 7.10
CA ILE A 52 5.49 2.41 6.62
C ILE A 52 6.37 3.63 6.85
N VAL A 53 6.78 4.30 5.78
CA VAL A 53 7.75 5.41 5.81
C VAL A 53 7.12 6.77 5.55
N GLY A 54 5.83 6.81 5.19
CA GLY A 54 5.13 8.06 4.97
C GLY A 54 3.72 7.87 4.46
N SER A 55 3.04 8.98 4.23
CA SER A 55 1.66 8.99 3.76
C SER A 55 1.41 10.10 2.73
N ILE A 56 0.37 9.88 1.93
CA ILE A 56 -0.16 10.87 1.01
C ILE A 56 -1.68 10.84 1.07
N ASP A 57 -2.28 12.03 1.06
CA ASP A 57 -3.69 12.26 0.81
C ASP A 57 -3.77 13.31 -0.30
N ASP A 58 -4.52 13.03 -1.35
CA ASP A 58 -4.67 13.95 -2.48
C ASP A 58 -5.66 15.08 -2.19
N GLY A 59 -6.43 15.01 -1.10
CA GLY A 59 -7.50 15.96 -0.79
C GLY A 59 -8.70 15.86 -1.74
N GLU A 60 -8.70 14.91 -2.67
CA GLU A 60 -9.69 14.73 -3.72
C GLU A 60 -10.46 13.41 -3.64
N GLY A 61 -9.97 12.45 -2.85
CA GLY A 61 -10.70 11.23 -2.56
C GLY A 61 -9.83 9.99 -2.38
N LEU A 62 -8.50 10.12 -2.28
CA LEU A 62 -7.59 8.97 -2.15
C LEU A 62 -6.46 9.25 -1.17
N GLN A 63 -6.23 8.27 -0.31
CA GLN A 63 -5.11 8.24 0.62
C GLN A 63 -4.31 6.96 0.46
N ALA A 64 -2.99 7.06 0.55
CA ALA A 64 -2.07 5.93 0.53
C ALA A 64 -0.98 6.05 1.59
N MET A 65 -0.48 4.90 2.04
CA MET A 65 0.70 4.78 2.91
C MET A 65 1.87 4.26 2.08
N VAL A 66 2.99 4.98 2.06
CA VAL A 66 4.20 4.56 1.36
C VAL A 66 4.97 3.60 2.25
N VAL A 67 5.44 2.50 1.67
CA VAL A 67 6.15 1.45 2.40
C VAL A 67 7.53 1.19 1.81
N ALA A 68 8.48 0.87 2.68
CA ALA A 68 9.78 0.33 2.30
C ALA A 68 9.83 -1.17 2.57
N ILE A 69 10.27 -1.93 1.58
CA ILE A 69 10.54 -3.38 1.67
C ILE A 69 12.02 -3.58 1.37
N ASP A 70 12.70 -4.35 2.21
CA ASP A 70 14.15 -4.59 2.10
C ASP A 70 15.00 -3.31 1.95
N GLY A 71 14.54 -2.22 2.56
CA GLY A 71 15.25 -0.94 2.61
C GLY A 71 14.96 0.04 1.48
N THR A 72 14.12 -0.32 0.51
CA THR A 72 13.73 0.57 -0.61
C THR A 72 12.22 0.76 -0.72
N THR A 73 11.80 1.92 -1.19
CA THR A 73 10.42 2.22 -1.59
C THR A 73 10.15 1.88 -3.06
N ASP A 74 11.19 1.59 -3.83
CA ASP A 74 11.10 1.42 -5.28
C ASP A 74 10.64 0.02 -5.64
N ARG A 75 9.61 -0.05 -6.48
CA ARG A 75 9.12 -1.30 -7.06
C ARG A 75 9.82 -1.56 -8.41
N PRO A 76 10.06 -2.82 -8.80
CA PRO A 76 10.74 -3.14 -10.06
C PRO A 76 10.12 -2.57 -11.34
N ASP A 77 8.83 -2.21 -11.32
CA ASP A 77 8.14 -1.59 -12.45
C ASP A 77 8.31 -0.05 -12.51
N GLY A 78 9.13 0.53 -11.61
CA GLY A 78 9.40 1.96 -11.53
C GLY A 78 8.39 2.75 -10.70
N SER A 79 7.36 2.10 -10.14
CA SER A 79 6.45 2.73 -9.20
C SER A 79 6.96 2.61 -7.75
N THR A 80 6.18 3.13 -6.80
CA THR A 80 6.50 3.09 -5.37
C THR A 80 5.66 2.04 -4.65
N TYR A 81 6.26 1.24 -3.78
CA TYR A 81 5.51 0.36 -2.90
C TYR A 81 4.62 1.17 -1.96
N HIS A 82 3.34 0.79 -1.92
CA HIS A 82 2.35 1.46 -1.09
C HIS A 82 1.21 0.53 -0.71
N ILE A 83 0.47 0.95 0.31
CA ILE A 83 -0.84 0.42 0.67
C ILE A 83 -1.85 1.49 0.32
N THR A 84 -2.84 1.17 -0.52
CA THR A 84 -4.02 2.04 -0.63
C THR A 84 -4.72 2.06 0.73
N TRP A 85 -4.79 3.25 1.34
CA TRP A 85 -5.27 3.39 2.71
C TRP A 85 -6.77 3.55 2.76
N SER A 86 -7.27 4.60 2.08
CA SER A 86 -8.68 4.92 2.04
C SER A 86 -9.05 5.63 0.75
N LEU A 87 -10.31 5.53 0.34
CA LEU A 87 -10.80 6.21 -0.86
C LEU A 87 -12.29 6.56 -0.80
N ASP A 88 -12.69 7.50 -1.64
CA ASP A 88 -14.08 7.87 -1.85
C ASP A 88 -14.63 7.23 -3.14
N ARG A 89 -15.30 6.08 -2.98
CA ARG A 89 -15.95 5.38 -4.10
C ARG A 89 -17.09 6.17 -4.71
N ALA A 90 -17.76 7.05 -3.95
CA ALA A 90 -18.84 7.87 -4.48
C ALA A 90 -18.31 8.91 -5.48
N ARG A 91 -17.04 9.28 -5.37
CA ARG A 91 -16.31 10.10 -6.36
C ARG A 91 -15.68 9.30 -7.50
N GLY A 92 -15.93 7.99 -7.56
CA GLY A 92 -15.39 7.11 -8.59
C GLY A 92 -13.92 6.73 -8.41
N ARG A 93 -13.32 7.00 -7.24
CA ARG A 93 -11.92 6.68 -6.96
C ARG A 93 -11.66 5.18 -6.92
N LYS A 94 -10.48 4.78 -7.36
CA LYS A 94 -10.01 3.40 -7.48
C LYS A 94 -8.61 3.26 -6.85
N PRO A 95 -8.31 2.11 -6.21
CA PRO A 95 -7.00 1.88 -5.60
C PRO A 95 -5.81 2.10 -6.53
N ILE A 96 -5.93 1.73 -7.81
CA ILE A 96 -4.85 1.86 -8.80
C ILE A 96 -4.36 3.29 -9.00
N GLU A 97 -5.22 4.29 -8.77
CA GLU A 97 -4.89 5.72 -8.89
C GLU A 97 -3.87 6.17 -7.82
N SER A 98 -3.63 5.37 -6.78
CA SER A 98 -2.58 5.63 -5.78
C SER A 98 -1.19 5.77 -6.40
N ASN A 99 -0.89 5.02 -7.48
CA ASN A 99 0.40 5.13 -8.19
C ASN A 99 0.59 6.54 -8.75
N ASP A 100 -0.43 7.06 -9.45
CA ASP A 100 -0.37 8.38 -10.08
C ASP A 100 -0.33 9.50 -9.04
N VAL A 101 -1.08 9.34 -7.94
CA VAL A 101 -1.07 10.29 -6.82
C VAL A 101 0.34 10.39 -6.22
N ILE A 102 0.97 9.26 -5.91
CA ILE A 102 2.33 9.23 -5.35
C ILE A 102 3.33 9.82 -6.33
N ALA A 103 3.27 9.44 -7.61
CA ALA A 103 4.21 9.93 -8.62
C ALA A 103 4.11 11.44 -8.85
N ARG A 104 2.90 12.01 -8.78
CA ARG A 104 2.66 13.44 -9.04
C ARG A 104 2.87 14.33 -7.83
N LEU A 105 2.46 13.88 -6.64
CA LEU A 105 2.43 14.72 -5.45
C LEU A 105 3.55 14.39 -4.45
N GLY A 106 4.23 13.25 -4.62
CA GLY A 106 5.11 12.71 -3.61
C GLY A 106 4.33 12.23 -2.38
N TRP A 107 5.03 12.15 -1.25
CA TRP A 107 4.44 11.81 0.04
C TRP A 107 5.12 12.57 1.16
N ARG A 108 4.42 12.68 2.30
CA ARG A 108 5.00 13.21 3.53
C ARG A 108 5.72 12.07 4.26
N PRO A 109 7.04 12.17 4.52
CA PRO A 109 7.75 11.16 5.29
C PRO A 109 7.30 11.18 6.76
N PHE A 110 7.36 10.02 7.39
CA PHE A 110 7.23 9.90 8.84
C PHE A 110 8.60 10.05 9.49
N ASP A 111 8.65 10.80 10.59
CA ASP A 111 9.87 10.97 11.38
C ASP A 111 10.35 9.63 11.96
N ASP A 112 9.41 8.77 12.34
CA ASP A 112 9.66 7.41 12.81
C ASP A 112 8.91 6.39 11.92
N PRO A 113 9.62 5.68 11.01
CA PRO A 113 9.03 4.63 10.20
C PRO A 113 8.45 3.49 11.05
N LEU A 114 7.21 3.09 10.74
CA LEU A 114 6.52 2.04 11.49
C LEU A 114 6.81 0.65 10.88
N PRO A 115 7.49 -0.27 11.58
CA PRO A 115 7.61 -1.65 11.13
C PRO A 115 6.26 -2.37 11.19
N ILE A 116 5.95 -3.15 10.15
CA ILE A 116 4.74 -3.97 10.05
C ILE A 116 5.06 -5.38 9.53
N PRO A 117 4.40 -6.43 10.05
CA PRO A 117 4.44 -7.75 9.44
C PRO A 117 3.67 -7.75 8.11
N ILE A 118 4.16 -8.48 7.13
CA ILE A 118 3.52 -8.63 5.82
C ILE A 118 3.53 -10.10 5.38
N ILE A 119 2.45 -10.54 4.73
CA ILE A 119 2.23 -11.95 4.38
C ILE A 119 2.26 -12.10 2.86
N PRO A 120 3.28 -12.74 2.26
CA PRO A 120 3.30 -12.97 0.81
C PRO A 120 2.08 -13.71 0.34
N ALA A 121 1.47 -13.18 -0.72
CA ALA A 121 0.19 -13.65 -1.20
C ALA A 121 0.04 -13.45 -2.71
N ARG A 122 -0.90 -14.20 -3.25
CA ARG A 122 -1.45 -14.03 -4.59
C ARG A 122 -2.96 -13.82 -4.46
N PHE A 123 -3.51 -12.85 -5.17
CA PHE A 123 -4.92 -12.46 -5.09
C PHE A 123 -5.47 -11.90 -6.40
#